data_AF-A0A3P6Q906-F1
#
_entry.id   AF-A0A3P6Q906-F1
#
_cell.length_a   1.000
_cell.length_b   1.000
_cell.length_c   1.000
_cell.angle_alpha   90.00
_cell.angle_beta   90.00
_cell.angle_gamma   90.00
#
_symmetry.space_group_name_H-M   'P 1'
#
loop_
_entity.id
_entity.type
_entity.pdbx_description
1 polymer ?
#
loop_
_entity_poly.entity_id
_entity_poly.type
_entity_poly.pdbx_seq_one_letter_code
_entity_poly.pdbx_strand_id
1 'polypeptide(L)'
;MLQELDGPFLHTFKLEEGRTSRDLPCHSKSRKHKKKKIPLSNGDEVEMDLGRIDADSPLLWLRLDPDLQVIRSIHTDQADYMWHLMLTHDRDCLGQLEAVRVLANFASAETRVALSNIVADSRVYFRVRTDACFALCRVANELSISTGGVGGGGNPNASASASSVLLPLFWQLYSSPIARGLIRQNDFSHLQSYFLQKAIVRAVATLRIQQVCPRDVLSFLVELNRYNDNSRNPYSDCYYRAEIIKAMKDTLTPAIVMRGVLSVSSLPPEARTVVEEVARCMNLESQIPSYKNTVTVACLLAIRRLQRFSFLPVEPTLFYKAAAAGRFIDVRLAAIECLVDFVRGERDQAALYWLFENIIERNEGS
;
A
#
# COMPACT_ATOMS: atom_id res chain seq x y z
N MET A 1 18.37 7.74 -21.28
CA MET A 1 17.50 7.42 -22.43
C MET A 1 16.45 8.52 -22.56
N LEU A 2 16.29 9.08 -23.74
CA LEU A 2 15.21 9.99 -24.07
C LEU A 2 14.21 9.23 -24.93
N GLN A 3 12.94 9.17 -24.52
CA GLN A 3 11.89 8.72 -25.43
C GLN A 3 11.35 9.93 -26.17
N GLU A 4 11.52 9.92 -27.49
CA GLU A 4 11.04 10.95 -28.40
C GLU A 4 9.95 10.41 -29.35
N LEU A 5 9.39 11.28 -30.19
CA LEU A 5 8.33 10.94 -31.15
C LEU A 5 8.73 9.93 -32.22
N ASP A 6 10.02 9.80 -32.55
CA ASP A 6 10.54 8.84 -33.52
C ASP A 6 11.18 7.61 -32.85
N GLY A 7 11.18 7.54 -31.52
CA GLY A 7 11.65 6.38 -30.76
C GLY A 7 12.51 6.71 -29.55
N PRO A 8 13.07 5.69 -28.90
CA PRO A 8 14.00 5.84 -27.81
C PRO A 8 15.42 6.09 -28.32
N PHE A 9 16.05 7.14 -27.81
CA PHE A 9 17.44 7.49 -28.09
C PHE A 9 18.27 7.36 -26.81
N LEU A 10 19.32 6.53 -26.86
CA LEU A 10 20.21 6.32 -25.74
C LEU A 10 21.36 7.32 -25.80
N HIS A 11 21.52 8.09 -24.72
CA HIS A 11 22.63 9.01 -24.54
C HIS A 11 23.49 8.49 -23.39
N THR A 12 24.76 8.22 -23.70
CA THR A 12 25.76 7.79 -22.72
C THR A 12 26.80 8.87 -22.55
N PHE A 13 27.15 9.17 -21.31
CA PHE A 13 28.11 10.21 -21.02
C PHE A 13 28.88 9.90 -19.73
N LYS A 14 30.14 10.33 -19.68
CA LYS A 14 30.99 10.16 -18.50
C LYS A 14 30.54 11.15 -17.42
N LEU A 15 30.40 10.67 -16.19
CA LEU A 15 30.19 11.51 -15.02
C LEU A 15 31.51 12.21 -14.69
N GLU A 16 31.47 13.54 -14.63
CA GLU A 16 32.60 14.36 -14.20
C GLU A 16 32.32 14.86 -12.77
N GLU A 17 33.38 15.22 -12.06
CA GLU A 17 33.24 15.76 -10.70
C GLU A 17 32.59 17.16 -10.73
N GLY A 18 31.64 17.39 -9.83
CA GLY A 18 30.96 18.67 -9.67
C GLY A 18 29.70 18.82 -10.54
N ARG A 19 29.31 20.08 -10.81
CA ARG A 19 28.08 20.42 -11.55
C ARG A 19 28.40 20.57 -13.03
N THR A 20 27.93 19.63 -13.85
CA THR A 20 28.01 19.69 -15.30
C THR A 20 26.66 20.02 -15.94
N SER A 21 26.66 20.84 -16.99
CA SER A 21 25.52 21.04 -17.89
C SER A 21 25.88 20.53 -19.27
N ARG A 22 24.96 19.82 -19.94
CA ARG A 22 25.19 19.26 -21.28
C ARG A 22 23.93 19.34 -22.12
N ASP A 23 24.11 19.68 -23.38
CA ASP A 23 23.06 19.65 -24.39
C ASP A 23 22.95 18.24 -24.96
N LEU A 24 21.72 17.75 -25.11
CA LEU A 24 21.44 16.44 -25.70
C LEU A 24 20.90 16.64 -27.11
N PRO A 25 21.46 15.96 -28.13
CA PRO A 25 20.93 16.06 -29.48
C PRO A 25 19.54 15.44 -29.53
N CYS A 26 18.56 16.22 -29.99
CA CYS A 26 17.22 15.73 -30.24
C CYS A 26 17.12 15.20 -31.67
N HIS A 27 16.65 13.98 -31.84
CA HIS A 27 16.66 13.28 -33.13
C HIS A 27 15.34 13.43 -33.88
N SER A 28 14.25 13.62 -33.15
CA SER A 28 12.90 13.69 -33.66
C SER A 28 12.52 15.12 -34.03
N LYS A 29 11.62 15.26 -35.01
CA LYS A 29 11.02 16.56 -35.36
C LYS A 29 9.77 16.83 -34.53
N SER A 30 9.45 18.11 -34.36
CA SER A 30 8.21 18.56 -33.73
C SER A 30 6.96 17.94 -34.36
N ARG A 31 5.89 17.79 -33.57
CA ARG A 31 4.69 17.07 -34.02
C ARG A 31 3.91 17.90 -35.02
N LYS A 32 3.55 17.29 -36.16
CA LYS A 32 2.59 17.86 -37.13
C LYS A 32 1.14 17.45 -36.88
N HIS A 33 0.94 16.28 -36.26
CA HIS A 33 -0.36 15.70 -36.01
C HIS A 33 -0.58 15.48 -34.52
N LYS A 34 -1.85 15.52 -34.09
CA LYS A 34 -2.24 15.25 -32.69
C LYS A 34 -2.20 13.77 -32.34
N LYS A 35 -2.14 12.87 -33.33
CA LYS A 35 -1.96 11.43 -33.12
C LYS A 35 -0.81 10.94 -33.97
N LYS A 36 0.01 10.06 -33.39
CA LYS A 36 1.15 9.45 -34.08
C LYS A 36 1.39 8.06 -33.52
N LYS A 37 1.77 7.12 -34.39
CA LYS A 37 2.34 5.83 -33.98
C LYS A 37 3.80 6.04 -33.63
N ILE A 38 4.16 5.69 -32.40
CA ILE A 38 5.48 5.95 -31.83
C ILE A 38 6.12 4.61 -31.48
N PRO A 39 7.33 4.33 -31.97
CA PRO A 39 8.05 3.11 -31.61
C PRO A 39 8.60 3.20 -30.18
N LEU A 40 8.45 2.12 -29.42
CA LEU A 40 8.97 1.96 -28.06
C LEU A 40 10.31 1.19 -28.06
N SER A 41 10.94 1.08 -26.89
CA SER A 41 12.25 0.40 -26.71
C SER A 41 12.27 -1.07 -27.09
N ASN A 42 11.13 -1.74 -27.08
CA ASN A 42 10.99 -3.13 -27.48
C ASN A 42 10.60 -3.31 -28.97
N GLY A 43 10.48 -2.22 -29.74
CA GLY A 43 10.05 -2.23 -31.13
C GLY A 43 8.54 -2.20 -31.35
N ASP A 44 7.73 -2.20 -30.28
CA ASP A 44 6.28 -2.03 -30.41
C ASP A 44 5.94 -0.60 -30.86
N GLU A 45 4.97 -0.48 -31.76
CA GLU A 45 4.40 0.83 -32.11
C GLU A 45 3.10 1.06 -31.33
N VAL A 46 3.04 2.18 -30.62
CA VAL A 46 1.84 2.61 -29.89
C VAL A 46 1.31 3.90 -30.49
N GLU A 47 0.02 3.93 -30.81
CA GLU A 47 -0.66 5.17 -31.20
C GLU A 47 -0.91 6.01 -29.95
N MET A 48 -0.29 7.20 -29.89
CA MET A 48 -0.40 8.12 -28.77
C MET A 48 -1.17 9.38 -29.18
N ASP A 49 -2.00 9.88 -28.26
CA ASP A 49 -2.62 11.21 -28.38
C ASP A 49 -1.65 12.27 -27.80
N LEU A 50 -1.12 13.09 -28.69
CA LEU A 50 -0.16 14.15 -28.43
C LEU A 50 -0.85 15.51 -28.27
N GLY A 51 -2.19 15.55 -28.22
CA GLY A 51 -2.95 16.81 -28.12
C GLY A 51 -2.60 17.66 -26.90
N ARG A 52 -2.07 17.04 -25.84
CA ARG A 52 -1.64 17.69 -24.59
C ARG A 52 -0.14 17.98 -24.51
N ILE A 53 0.64 17.48 -25.47
CA ILE A 53 2.08 17.70 -25.54
C ILE A 53 2.33 18.98 -26.31
N ASP A 54 3.33 19.75 -25.89
CA ASP A 54 3.78 20.92 -26.63
C ASP A 54 4.03 20.56 -28.10
N ALA A 55 3.56 21.42 -29.01
CA ALA A 55 3.70 21.17 -30.44
C ALA A 55 5.18 21.21 -30.87
N ASP A 56 5.96 22.05 -30.21
CA ASP A 56 7.35 22.32 -30.56
C ASP A 56 8.35 21.34 -29.90
N SER A 57 7.92 20.62 -28.86
CA SER A 57 8.74 19.60 -28.19
C SER A 57 8.44 18.20 -28.72
N PRO A 58 9.44 17.48 -29.25
CA PRO A 58 9.29 16.08 -29.63
C PRO A 58 9.64 15.09 -28.51
N LEU A 59 9.93 15.57 -27.30
CA LEU A 59 10.28 14.74 -26.15
C LEU A 59 9.02 14.27 -25.41
N LEU A 60 8.95 12.96 -25.10
CA LEU A 60 7.83 12.36 -24.38
C LEU A 60 8.15 12.12 -22.90
N TRP A 61 9.27 11.46 -22.61
CA TRP A 61 9.78 11.26 -21.25
C TRP A 61 11.27 10.96 -21.26
N LEU A 62 11.92 11.15 -20.11
CA LEU A 62 13.33 10.86 -19.90
C LEU A 62 13.50 9.78 -18.83
N ARG A 63 14.49 8.92 -19.02
CA ARG A 63 14.94 7.90 -18.06
C ARG A 63 16.43 8.06 -17.83
N LEU A 64 16.82 8.24 -16.57
CA LEU A 64 18.22 8.25 -16.15
C LEU A 64 18.59 6.88 -15.60
N ASP A 65 19.73 6.35 -16.04
CA ASP A 65 20.26 5.06 -15.57
C ASP A 65 19.30 3.85 -15.62
N PRO A 66 18.68 3.56 -16.78
CA PRO A 66 17.78 2.41 -16.87
C PRO A 66 18.46 1.10 -16.46
N ASP A 67 19.76 0.96 -16.71
CA ASP A 67 20.54 -0.26 -16.43
C ASP A 67 21.15 -0.31 -15.01
N LEU A 68 20.87 0.70 -14.16
CA LEU A 68 21.37 0.78 -12.78
C LEU A 68 22.90 0.61 -12.65
N GLN A 69 23.66 1.27 -13.52
CA GLN A 69 25.12 1.10 -13.57
C GLN A 69 25.85 1.65 -12.34
N VAL A 70 25.23 2.60 -11.63
CA VAL A 70 25.83 3.29 -10.48
C VAL A 70 24.87 3.27 -9.30
N ILE A 71 25.38 3.00 -8.09
CA ILE A 71 24.60 3.16 -6.85
C ILE A 71 24.48 4.66 -6.57
N ARG A 72 23.26 5.20 -6.68
CA ARG A 72 23.01 6.64 -6.54
C ARG A 72 21.58 6.98 -6.13
N SER A 73 21.37 8.24 -5.78
CA SER A 73 20.04 8.86 -5.69
C SER A 73 19.88 9.81 -6.88
N ILE A 74 18.76 9.67 -7.60
CA ILE A 74 18.43 10.48 -8.77
C ILE A 74 17.22 11.34 -8.41
N HIS A 75 17.30 12.63 -8.71
CA HIS A 75 16.17 13.54 -8.66
C HIS A 75 15.95 14.09 -10.07
N THR A 76 14.77 13.82 -10.62
CA THR A 76 14.34 14.28 -11.94
C THR A 76 13.08 15.13 -11.79
N ASP A 77 13.13 16.32 -12.37
CA ASP A 77 11.95 17.16 -12.54
C ASP A 77 11.48 17.04 -14.00
N GLN A 78 10.27 16.52 -14.18
CA GLN A 78 9.61 16.34 -15.48
C GLN A 78 8.14 16.70 -15.31
N ALA A 79 7.52 17.18 -16.39
CA ALA A 79 6.10 17.49 -16.38
C ALA A 79 5.24 16.25 -16.07
N ASP A 80 4.09 16.47 -15.47
CA ASP A 80 3.15 15.42 -15.06
C ASP A 80 2.76 14.49 -16.22
N TYR A 81 2.45 15.02 -17.39
CA TYR A 81 2.10 14.21 -18.58
C TYR A 81 3.23 13.26 -18.98
N MET A 82 4.51 13.64 -18.78
CA MET A 82 5.66 12.78 -19.11
C MET A 82 5.66 11.55 -18.19
N TRP A 83 5.36 11.74 -16.90
CA TRP A 83 5.21 10.63 -15.96
C TRP A 83 4.01 9.74 -16.28
N HIS A 84 2.89 10.30 -16.75
CA HIS A 84 1.73 9.52 -17.20
C HIS A 84 2.05 8.65 -18.42
N LEU A 85 2.76 9.21 -19.40
CA LEU A 85 3.22 8.48 -20.58
C LEU A 85 4.19 7.37 -20.18
N MET A 86 5.15 7.69 -19.31
CA MET A 86 6.12 6.72 -18.80
C MET A 86 5.44 5.58 -18.03
N LEU A 87 4.47 5.88 -17.16
CA LEU A 87 3.69 4.87 -16.44
C LEU A 87 2.95 3.92 -17.39
N THR A 88 2.37 4.46 -18.47
CA THR A 88 1.47 3.73 -19.37
C THR A 88 2.23 2.95 -20.45
N HIS A 89 3.35 3.51 -20.93
CA HIS A 89 4.01 3.04 -22.15
C HIS A 89 5.44 2.57 -21.96
N ASP A 90 6.11 2.91 -20.85
CA ASP A 90 7.44 2.35 -20.59
C ASP A 90 7.33 0.83 -20.42
N ARG A 91 8.27 0.11 -21.05
CA ARG A 91 8.37 -1.35 -21.02
C ARG A 91 9.25 -1.85 -19.88
N ASP A 92 9.95 -0.94 -19.22
CA ASP A 92 10.75 -1.22 -18.03
C ASP A 92 9.92 -1.02 -16.75
N CYS A 93 9.88 -2.05 -15.91
CA CYS A 93 9.18 -2.00 -14.64
C CYS A 93 9.80 -1.01 -13.65
N LEU A 94 11.11 -0.72 -13.76
CA LEU A 94 11.77 0.29 -12.94
C LEU A 94 11.29 1.69 -13.30
N GLY A 95 11.04 1.94 -14.58
CA GLY A 95 10.42 3.17 -15.09
C GLY A 95 9.02 3.32 -14.52
N GLN A 96 8.18 2.32 -14.72
CA GLN A 96 6.83 2.36 -14.19
C GLN A 96 6.81 2.56 -12.66
N LEU A 97 7.71 1.91 -11.90
CA LEU A 97 7.83 2.12 -10.45
C LEU A 97 8.21 3.56 -10.09
N GLU A 98 9.17 4.16 -10.82
CA GLU A 98 9.54 5.56 -10.64
C GLU A 98 8.35 6.49 -10.94
N ALA A 99 7.65 6.26 -12.06
CA ALA A 99 6.46 7.02 -12.44
C ALA A 99 5.37 6.93 -11.37
N VAL A 100 5.05 5.72 -10.87
CA VAL A 100 4.07 5.53 -9.78
C VAL A 100 4.44 6.36 -8.55
N ARG A 101 5.71 6.33 -8.14
CA ARG A 101 6.18 7.05 -6.94
C ARG A 101 6.05 8.56 -7.10
N VAL A 102 6.41 9.09 -8.26
CA VAL A 102 6.37 10.53 -8.54
C VAL A 102 4.92 11.00 -8.72
N LEU A 103 4.11 10.27 -9.48
CA LEU A 103 2.68 10.55 -9.70
C LEU A 103 1.86 10.53 -8.41
N ALA A 104 2.30 9.81 -7.38
CA ALA A 104 1.67 9.84 -6.06
C ALA A 104 1.69 11.23 -5.39
N ASN A 105 2.51 12.17 -5.89
CA ASN A 105 2.53 13.58 -5.47
C ASN A 105 1.70 14.51 -6.37
N PHE A 106 1.17 14.01 -7.48
CA PHE A 106 0.39 14.77 -8.47
C PHE A 106 -1.07 14.33 -8.43
N ALA A 107 -1.81 14.83 -7.43
CA ALA A 107 -3.21 14.48 -7.24
C ALA A 107 -4.10 15.09 -8.34
N SER A 108 -4.49 14.27 -9.33
CA SER A 108 -5.41 14.65 -10.40
C SER A 108 -6.37 13.50 -10.75
N ALA A 109 -7.49 13.84 -11.42
CA ALA A 109 -8.41 12.82 -11.92
C ALA A 109 -7.76 11.89 -12.96
N GLU A 110 -6.82 12.42 -13.74
CA GLU A 110 -6.05 11.66 -14.74
C GLU A 110 -5.10 10.67 -14.08
N THR A 111 -4.34 11.13 -13.07
CA THR A 111 -3.45 10.29 -12.27
C THR A 111 -4.21 9.11 -11.67
N ARG A 112 -5.40 9.39 -11.13
CA ARG A 112 -6.29 8.37 -10.56
C ARG A 112 -6.70 7.32 -11.59
N VAL A 113 -7.06 7.73 -12.81
CA VAL A 113 -7.44 6.81 -13.89
C VAL A 113 -6.24 6.00 -14.38
N ALA A 114 -5.10 6.65 -14.61
CA ALA A 114 -3.87 5.98 -15.05
C ALA A 114 -3.42 4.90 -14.06
N LEU A 115 -3.36 5.23 -12.76
CA LEU A 115 -3.02 4.26 -11.72
C LEU A 115 -4.05 3.13 -11.62
N SER A 116 -5.35 3.43 -11.74
CA SER A 116 -6.40 2.39 -11.73
C SER A 116 -6.25 1.41 -12.90
N ASN A 117 -5.91 1.90 -14.10
CA ASN A 117 -5.67 1.05 -15.27
C ASN A 117 -4.46 0.13 -15.05
N ILE A 118 -3.39 0.66 -14.46
CA ILE A 118 -2.19 -0.12 -14.11
C ILE A 118 -2.52 -1.21 -13.10
N VAL A 119 -3.30 -0.90 -12.07
CA VAL A 119 -3.72 -1.91 -11.07
C VAL A 119 -4.56 -3.02 -11.74
N ALA A 120 -5.41 -2.68 -12.72
CA ALA A 120 -6.26 -3.65 -13.41
C ALA A 120 -5.52 -4.52 -14.46
N ASP A 121 -4.45 -4.01 -15.08
CA ASP A 121 -3.76 -4.71 -16.17
C ASP A 121 -2.94 -5.92 -15.67
N SER A 122 -3.34 -7.13 -16.07
CA SER A 122 -2.68 -8.38 -15.69
C SER A 122 -1.30 -8.58 -16.31
N ARG A 123 -0.95 -7.79 -17.33
CA ARG A 123 0.35 -7.87 -18.01
C ARG A 123 1.43 -7.06 -17.29
N VAL A 124 1.03 -6.11 -16.45
CA VAL A 124 1.96 -5.27 -15.69
C VAL A 124 2.55 -6.07 -14.54
N TYR A 125 3.85 -5.86 -14.29
CA TYR A 125 4.57 -6.52 -13.21
C TYR A 125 3.89 -6.28 -11.85
N PHE A 126 3.69 -7.35 -11.07
CA PHE A 126 2.88 -7.30 -9.85
C PHE A 126 3.33 -6.20 -8.89
N ARG A 127 4.64 -5.91 -8.76
CA ARG A 127 5.14 -4.88 -7.84
C ARG A 127 4.74 -3.47 -8.25
N VAL A 128 4.73 -3.19 -9.56
CA VAL A 128 4.23 -1.91 -10.09
C VAL A 128 2.76 -1.76 -9.70
N ARG A 129 1.97 -2.83 -9.87
CA ARG A 129 0.54 -2.86 -9.52
C ARG A 129 0.32 -2.67 -8.02
N THR A 130 1.12 -3.32 -7.17
CA THR A 130 1.01 -3.14 -5.71
C THR A 130 1.35 -1.72 -5.28
N ASP A 131 2.44 -1.14 -5.80
CA ASP A 131 2.83 0.23 -5.46
C ASP A 131 1.78 1.23 -5.99
N ALA A 132 1.18 0.96 -7.16
CA ALA A 132 0.09 1.75 -7.73
C ALA A 132 -1.17 1.75 -6.85
N CYS A 133 -1.49 0.65 -6.14
CA CYS A 133 -2.57 0.65 -5.16
C CYS A 133 -2.36 1.68 -4.05
N PHE A 134 -1.15 1.76 -3.49
CA PHE A 134 -0.83 2.73 -2.44
C PHE A 134 -0.80 4.17 -2.98
N ALA A 135 -0.22 4.37 -4.16
CA ALA A 135 -0.24 5.67 -4.84
C ALA A 135 -1.67 6.16 -5.11
N LEU A 136 -2.56 5.25 -5.55
CA LEU A 136 -3.97 5.57 -5.79
C LEU A 136 -4.68 6.02 -4.52
N CYS A 137 -4.43 5.36 -3.38
CA CYS A 137 -4.96 5.79 -2.09
C CYS A 137 -4.43 7.16 -1.68
N ARG A 138 -3.14 7.43 -1.88
CA ARG A 138 -2.55 8.73 -1.58
C ARG A 138 -3.18 9.85 -2.42
N VAL A 139 -3.30 9.64 -3.73
CA VAL A 139 -3.97 10.58 -4.65
C VAL A 139 -5.42 10.80 -4.23
N ALA A 140 -6.14 9.74 -3.88
CA ALA A 140 -7.53 9.85 -3.40
C ALA A 140 -7.63 10.69 -2.12
N ASN A 141 -6.70 10.49 -1.17
CA ASN A 141 -6.65 11.27 0.07
C ASN A 141 -6.39 12.76 -0.21
N GLU A 142 -5.42 13.09 -1.06
CA GLU A 142 -5.09 14.47 -1.43
C GLU A 142 -6.26 15.15 -2.17
N LEU A 143 -6.93 14.45 -3.09
CA LEU A 143 -8.12 14.97 -3.78
C LEU A 143 -9.29 15.21 -2.80
N SER A 144 -9.47 14.36 -1.79
CA SER A 144 -10.50 14.54 -0.76
C SER A 144 -10.31 15.82 0.06
N ILE A 145 -9.06 16.25 0.28
CA ILE A 145 -8.73 17.48 1.00
C ILE A 145 -9.07 18.69 0.13
N SER A 146 -8.69 18.67 -1.15
CA SER A 146 -8.93 19.77 -2.10
C SER A 146 -10.43 20.08 -2.32
N THR A 147 -11.27 19.04 -2.28
CA THR A 147 -12.73 19.15 -2.45
C THR A 147 -13.48 19.46 -1.15
N GLY A 148 -12.81 19.33 0.01
CA GLY A 148 -13.37 19.58 1.34
C GLY A 148 -13.28 21.03 1.84
N GLY A 149 -12.81 21.97 1.01
CA GLY A 149 -12.59 23.39 1.37
C GLY A 149 -13.63 24.39 0.87
N VAL A 150 -14.59 23.99 0.03
CA VAL A 150 -15.66 24.90 -0.44
C VAL A 150 -16.95 24.59 0.33
N GLY A 151 -17.28 25.47 1.27
CA GLY A 151 -18.52 25.40 2.03
C GLY A 151 -19.76 25.46 1.14
N GLY A 152 -20.79 24.71 1.55
CA GLY A 152 -22.18 24.92 1.16
C GLY A 152 -22.56 24.54 -0.28
N GLY A 153 -23.20 23.38 -0.44
CA GLY A 153 -24.10 23.14 -1.59
C GLY A 153 -23.73 22.03 -2.58
N GLY A 154 -22.70 21.23 -2.29
CA GLY A 154 -22.36 20.06 -3.11
C GLY A 154 -23.29 18.88 -2.86
N ASN A 155 -23.88 18.33 -3.94
CA ASN A 155 -24.77 17.17 -3.95
C ASN A 155 -24.23 16.00 -3.10
N PRO A 156 -24.97 15.45 -2.11
CA PRO A 156 -24.49 14.38 -1.22
C PRO A 156 -24.09 13.08 -1.95
N ASN A 157 -24.44 12.92 -3.23
CA ASN A 157 -23.99 11.81 -4.06
C ASN A 157 -22.60 12.02 -4.70
N ALA A 158 -22.01 13.21 -4.62
CA ALA A 158 -20.65 13.47 -5.11
C ALA A 158 -19.56 13.04 -4.10
N SER A 159 -19.88 13.03 -2.80
CA SER A 159 -18.99 12.46 -1.77
C SER A 159 -18.83 10.93 -1.92
N ALA A 160 -19.80 10.26 -2.54
CA ALA A 160 -19.69 8.87 -2.95
C ALA A 160 -18.71 8.65 -4.12
N SER A 161 -18.33 9.69 -4.87
CA SER A 161 -17.29 9.60 -5.93
C SER A 161 -15.86 9.70 -5.37
N ALA A 162 -15.71 10.14 -4.12
CA ALA A 162 -14.48 9.99 -3.33
C ALA A 162 -14.38 8.59 -2.69
N SER A 163 -15.39 7.73 -2.87
CA SER A 163 -15.35 6.33 -2.47
C SER A 163 -14.21 5.63 -3.21
N SER A 164 -13.33 5.02 -2.42
CA SER A 164 -12.21 4.17 -2.80
C SER A 164 -12.34 3.55 -4.19
N VAL A 165 -11.55 3.99 -5.18
CA VAL A 165 -11.47 3.31 -6.49
C VAL A 165 -11.04 1.83 -6.33
N LEU A 166 -10.33 1.52 -5.24
CA LEU A 166 -9.86 0.18 -4.95
C LEU A 166 -10.97 -0.80 -4.54
N LEU A 167 -12.06 -0.36 -3.90
CA LEU A 167 -13.13 -1.28 -3.50
C LEU A 167 -13.90 -1.84 -4.71
N PRO A 168 -14.41 -1.02 -5.65
CA PRO A 168 -15.00 -1.51 -6.89
C PRO A 168 -14.00 -2.35 -7.69
N LEU A 169 -12.73 -1.93 -7.75
CA LEU A 169 -11.70 -2.68 -8.46
C LEU A 169 -11.44 -4.05 -7.83
N PHE A 170 -11.44 -4.14 -6.49
CA PHE A 170 -11.35 -5.42 -5.80
C PHE A 170 -12.49 -6.34 -6.20
N TRP A 171 -13.74 -5.85 -6.15
CA TRP A 171 -14.88 -6.67 -6.52
C TRP A 171 -14.87 -7.03 -8.00
N GLN A 172 -14.43 -6.14 -8.89
CA GLN A 172 -14.27 -6.46 -10.30
C GLN A 172 -13.28 -7.61 -10.54
N LEU A 173 -12.18 -7.65 -9.78
CA LEU A 173 -11.11 -8.64 -9.95
C LEU A 173 -11.36 -9.95 -9.18
N TYR A 174 -11.99 -9.89 -8.00
CA TYR A 174 -12.04 -11.00 -7.04
C TYR A 174 -13.46 -11.43 -6.63
N SER A 175 -14.52 -10.79 -7.15
CA SER A 175 -15.89 -11.24 -6.86
C SER A 175 -16.23 -12.58 -7.53
N SER A 176 -17.23 -13.26 -6.98
CA SER A 176 -17.81 -14.46 -7.61
C SER A 176 -18.41 -14.13 -8.98
N PRO A 177 -18.24 -15.00 -10.00
CA PRO A 177 -18.89 -14.84 -11.30
C PRO A 177 -20.43 -14.82 -11.24
N ILE A 178 -21.00 -15.42 -10.18
CA ILE A 178 -22.44 -15.64 -10.03
C ILE A 178 -23.15 -14.42 -9.43
N ALA A 179 -22.48 -13.68 -8.55
CA ALA A 179 -23.01 -12.42 -8.02
C ALA A 179 -21.88 -11.46 -7.62
N ARG A 180 -21.99 -10.21 -8.09
CA ARG A 180 -21.09 -9.13 -7.66
C ARG A 180 -21.31 -8.84 -6.18
N GLY A 181 -20.21 -8.66 -5.45
CA GLY A 181 -20.22 -8.42 -3.99
C GLY A 181 -20.17 -9.69 -3.14
N LEU A 182 -20.19 -10.88 -3.72
CA LEU A 182 -19.91 -12.12 -2.99
C LEU A 182 -18.43 -12.45 -3.03
N ILE A 183 -17.89 -12.76 -1.84
CA ILE A 183 -16.51 -13.22 -1.66
C ILE A 183 -16.37 -14.58 -2.31
N ARG A 184 -15.45 -14.68 -3.27
CA ARG A 184 -15.12 -15.94 -3.94
C ARG A 184 -14.25 -16.79 -3.01
N GLN A 185 -14.33 -18.11 -3.18
CA GLN A 185 -13.35 -19.03 -2.59
C GLN A 185 -11.93 -18.64 -3.01
N ASN A 186 -11.00 -18.72 -2.06
CA ASN A 186 -9.62 -18.34 -2.31
C ASN A 186 -8.97 -19.29 -3.32
N ASP A 187 -8.16 -18.71 -4.22
CA ASP A 187 -7.25 -19.44 -5.09
C ASP A 187 -5.92 -18.68 -5.13
N PHE A 188 -4.91 -19.20 -4.45
CA PHE A 188 -3.57 -18.58 -4.38
C PHE A 188 -2.58 -19.20 -5.36
N SER A 189 -3.07 -19.97 -6.35
CA SER A 189 -2.21 -20.57 -7.37
C SER A 189 -1.51 -19.53 -8.23
N HIS A 190 -2.15 -18.38 -8.46
CA HIS A 190 -1.56 -17.28 -9.21
C HIS A 190 -0.95 -16.21 -8.29
N LEU A 191 0.37 -16.30 -8.07
CA LEU A 191 1.10 -15.45 -7.12
C LEU A 191 0.97 -13.93 -7.39
N GLN A 192 0.91 -13.51 -8.66
CA GLN A 192 0.78 -12.08 -8.98
C GLN A 192 -0.55 -11.51 -8.49
N SER A 193 -1.64 -12.27 -8.70
CA SER A 193 -2.98 -11.94 -8.20
C SER A 193 -3.02 -11.97 -6.68
N TYR A 194 -2.39 -12.98 -6.05
CA TYR A 194 -2.28 -13.06 -4.59
C TYR A 194 -1.59 -11.83 -3.96
N PHE A 195 -0.43 -11.42 -4.50
CA PHE A 195 0.27 -10.23 -3.99
C PHE A 195 -0.54 -8.95 -4.19
N LEU A 196 -1.23 -8.85 -5.33
CA LEU A 196 -2.12 -7.73 -5.59
C LEU A 196 -3.32 -7.71 -4.63
N GLN A 197 -3.97 -8.86 -4.40
CA GLN A 197 -5.09 -8.99 -3.46
C GLN A 197 -4.69 -8.52 -2.06
N LYS A 198 -3.52 -8.96 -1.58
CA LYS A 198 -2.94 -8.49 -0.31
C LYS A 198 -2.65 -6.99 -0.31
N ALA A 199 -2.06 -6.47 -1.38
CA ALA A 199 -1.73 -5.06 -1.49
C ALA A 199 -2.99 -4.19 -1.49
N ILE A 200 -4.06 -4.61 -2.15
CA ILE A 200 -5.35 -3.89 -2.13
C ILE A 200 -5.87 -3.85 -0.70
N VAL A 201 -6.02 -5.00 -0.02
CA VAL A 201 -6.47 -5.10 1.38
C VAL A 201 -5.68 -4.13 2.27
N ARG A 202 -4.35 -4.10 2.11
CA ARG A 202 -3.46 -3.23 2.87
C ARG A 202 -3.61 -1.75 2.51
N ALA A 203 -3.74 -1.43 1.23
CA ALA A 203 -3.82 -0.07 0.71
C ALA A 203 -5.17 0.59 1.07
N VAL A 204 -6.29 -0.13 1.01
CA VAL A 204 -7.61 0.46 1.32
C VAL A 204 -7.66 0.99 2.76
N ALA A 205 -6.97 0.32 3.69
CA ALA A 205 -6.84 0.76 5.08
C ALA A 205 -6.06 2.07 5.25
N THR A 206 -5.36 2.58 4.22
CA THR A 206 -4.65 3.86 4.24
C THR A 206 -5.49 5.04 3.73
N LEU A 207 -6.71 4.78 3.25
CA LEU A 207 -7.62 5.83 2.81
C LEU A 207 -8.07 6.70 3.98
N ARG A 208 -8.11 8.00 3.75
CA ARG A 208 -8.50 9.02 4.73
C ARG A 208 -9.39 10.03 4.04
N ILE A 209 -10.66 10.06 4.42
CA ILE A 209 -11.58 11.15 4.09
C ILE A 209 -11.67 12.00 5.35
N GLN A 210 -11.28 13.27 5.28
CA GLN A 210 -11.24 14.16 6.46
C GLN A 210 -10.46 13.56 7.66
N GLN A 211 -9.27 13.00 7.41
CA GLN A 211 -8.40 12.37 8.42
C GLN A 211 -8.91 11.07 9.07
N VAL A 212 -10.08 10.57 8.66
CA VAL A 212 -10.68 9.32 9.17
C VAL A 212 -10.81 8.30 8.05
N CYS A 213 -10.61 7.02 8.38
CA CYS A 213 -10.84 5.94 7.42
C CYS A 213 -12.35 5.80 7.14
N PRO A 214 -12.79 5.69 5.87
CA PRO A 214 -14.21 5.49 5.58
C PRO A 214 -14.76 4.21 6.22
N ARG A 215 -15.98 4.28 6.76
CA ARG A 215 -16.61 3.15 7.48
C ARG A 215 -16.75 1.90 6.63
N ASP A 216 -17.07 2.07 5.36
CA ASP A 216 -17.24 0.97 4.40
C ASP A 216 -15.98 0.11 4.26
N VAL A 217 -14.79 0.70 4.48
CA VAL A 217 -13.52 -0.03 4.44
C VAL A 217 -13.43 -1.03 5.59
N LEU A 218 -13.83 -0.63 6.81
CA LEU A 218 -13.79 -1.55 7.96
C LEU A 218 -14.81 -2.68 7.77
N SER A 219 -16.03 -2.35 7.35
CA SER A 219 -17.05 -3.36 7.04
C SER A 219 -16.56 -4.36 6.00
N PHE A 220 -15.96 -3.87 4.91
CA PHE A 220 -15.34 -4.70 3.88
C PHE A 220 -14.27 -5.64 4.43
N LEU A 221 -13.34 -5.15 5.26
CA LEU A 221 -12.28 -5.98 5.84
C LEU A 221 -12.82 -7.05 6.79
N VAL A 222 -13.86 -6.73 7.57
CA VAL A 222 -14.54 -7.67 8.47
C VAL A 222 -15.25 -8.76 7.67
N GLU A 223 -15.97 -8.39 6.62
CA GLU A 223 -16.62 -9.33 5.70
C GLU A 223 -15.60 -10.27 5.07
N LEU A 224 -14.48 -9.73 4.55
CA LEU A 224 -13.39 -10.54 4.02
C LEU A 224 -12.85 -11.54 5.04
N ASN A 225 -12.69 -11.14 6.31
CA ASN A 225 -12.16 -12.03 7.34
C ASN A 225 -13.17 -13.10 7.79
N ARG A 226 -14.47 -12.77 7.85
CA ARG A 226 -15.53 -13.67 8.33
C ARG A 226 -15.92 -14.70 7.27
N TYR A 227 -15.99 -14.29 6.01
CA TYR A 227 -16.40 -15.15 4.90
C TYR A 227 -15.20 -15.69 4.10
N ASN A 228 -14.00 -15.62 4.67
CA ASN A 228 -12.81 -16.22 4.08
C ASN A 228 -12.95 -17.75 4.00
N ASP A 229 -13.13 -18.27 2.79
CA ASP A 229 -13.20 -19.71 2.52
C ASP A 229 -11.93 -20.17 1.80
N ASN A 230 -11.12 -20.98 2.50
CA ASN A 230 -9.90 -21.58 1.99
C ASN A 230 -10.01 -23.11 1.78
N SER A 231 -11.22 -23.66 1.79
CA SER A 231 -11.44 -25.12 1.84
C SER A 231 -10.99 -25.86 0.57
N ARG A 232 -10.97 -25.17 -0.58
CA ARG A 232 -10.56 -25.72 -1.89
C ARG A 232 -9.20 -25.22 -2.36
N ASN A 233 -8.55 -24.34 -1.60
CA ASN A 233 -7.28 -23.76 -1.98
C ASN A 233 -6.14 -24.70 -1.56
N PRO A 234 -5.21 -25.08 -2.46
CA PRO A 234 -4.06 -25.91 -2.08
C PRO A 234 -3.06 -25.18 -1.17
N TYR A 235 -3.16 -23.85 -1.05
CA TYR A 235 -2.25 -23.03 -0.25
C TYR A 235 -2.89 -22.55 1.06
N SER A 236 -2.06 -22.29 2.08
CA SER A 236 -2.51 -21.69 3.33
C SER A 236 -2.85 -20.20 3.18
N ASP A 237 -3.92 -19.78 3.84
CA ASP A 237 -4.38 -18.39 3.91
C ASP A 237 -3.83 -17.59 5.10
N CYS A 238 -2.95 -18.18 5.91
CA CYS A 238 -2.45 -17.55 7.13
C CYS A 238 -1.87 -16.14 6.89
N TYR A 239 -1.12 -15.96 5.81
CA TYR A 239 -0.54 -14.67 5.41
C TYR A 239 -1.58 -13.67 4.89
N TYR A 240 -2.68 -14.14 4.29
CA TYR A 240 -3.78 -13.28 3.83
C TYR A 240 -4.62 -12.81 5.03
N ARG A 241 -5.00 -13.73 5.91
CA ARG A 241 -5.68 -13.44 7.19
C ARG A 241 -4.87 -12.47 8.05
N ALA A 242 -3.56 -12.70 8.17
CA ALA A 242 -2.67 -11.79 8.89
C ALA A 242 -2.64 -10.39 8.27
N GLU A 243 -2.69 -10.28 6.94
CA GLU A 243 -2.73 -8.98 6.25
C GLU A 243 -4.05 -8.23 6.50
N ILE A 244 -5.19 -8.95 6.52
CA ILE A 244 -6.50 -8.37 6.87
C ILE A 244 -6.47 -7.81 8.29
N ILE A 245 -5.91 -8.54 9.27
CA ILE A 245 -5.77 -8.07 10.66
C ILE A 245 -4.88 -6.82 10.73
N LYS A 246 -3.75 -6.83 10.03
CA LYS A 246 -2.87 -5.66 9.95
C LYS A 246 -3.60 -4.46 9.33
N ALA A 247 -4.42 -4.68 8.29
CA ALA A 247 -5.23 -3.65 7.65
C ALA A 247 -6.30 -3.09 8.60
N MET A 248 -7.06 -3.95 9.30
CA MET A 248 -8.05 -3.53 10.30
C MET A 248 -7.44 -2.68 11.41
N LYS A 249 -6.24 -3.02 11.87
CA LYS A 249 -5.48 -2.19 12.83
C LYS A 249 -5.18 -0.79 12.30
N ASP A 250 -4.91 -0.65 11.00
CA ASP A 250 -4.49 0.61 10.39
C ASP A 250 -5.65 1.48 9.90
N THR A 251 -6.89 0.99 9.93
CA THR A 251 -8.09 1.84 9.74
C THR A 251 -8.30 2.78 10.93
N LEU A 252 -7.86 2.38 12.12
CA LEU A 252 -7.95 3.19 13.33
C LEU A 252 -6.93 4.32 13.31
N THR A 253 -7.37 5.53 13.65
CA THR A 253 -6.51 6.72 13.75
C THR A 253 -6.63 7.36 15.13
N PRO A 254 -5.60 8.11 15.59
CA PRO A 254 -5.68 8.88 16.82
C PRO A 254 -6.82 9.90 16.84
N ALA A 255 -7.29 10.35 15.67
CA ALA A 255 -8.40 11.29 15.55
C ALA A 255 -9.74 10.71 16.07
N ILE A 256 -9.87 9.38 16.11
CA ILE A 256 -11.05 8.67 16.63
C ILE A 256 -11.00 8.59 18.17
N VAL A 257 -9.86 8.89 18.79
CA VAL A 257 -9.67 8.78 20.24
C VAL A 257 -10.36 9.94 20.95
N MET A 258 -11.47 9.66 21.63
CA MET A 258 -11.97 10.51 22.71
C MET A 258 -11.16 10.24 23.98
N ARG A 259 -10.79 11.30 24.71
CA ARG A 259 -10.07 11.18 25.99
C ARG A 259 -10.89 10.36 27.00
N GLY A 260 -10.29 9.30 27.54
CA GLY A 260 -10.77 8.60 28.73
C GLY A 260 -11.66 7.38 28.47
N VAL A 261 -11.18 6.38 27.73
CA VAL A 261 -11.85 5.07 27.62
C VAL A 261 -11.66 4.30 28.94
N LEU A 262 -12.76 4.07 29.67
CA LEU A 262 -12.77 3.30 30.91
C LEU A 262 -13.22 1.84 30.71
N SER A 263 -13.93 1.54 29.62
CA SER A 263 -14.46 0.19 29.33
C SER A 263 -14.64 -0.10 27.83
N VAL A 264 -14.70 -1.38 27.45
CA VAL A 264 -14.94 -1.83 26.05
C VAL A 264 -16.31 -1.36 25.53
N SER A 265 -17.30 -1.18 26.40
CA SER A 265 -18.63 -0.66 26.02
C SER A 265 -18.63 0.85 25.70
N SER A 266 -17.63 1.59 26.20
CA SER A 266 -17.44 3.02 25.88
C SER A 266 -16.62 3.27 24.61
N LEU A 267 -16.17 2.21 23.93
CA LEU A 267 -15.38 2.32 22.72
C LEU A 267 -16.21 2.83 21.53
N PRO A 268 -15.60 3.63 20.64
CA PRO A 268 -16.16 3.89 19.32
C PRO A 268 -16.49 2.57 18.60
N PRO A 269 -17.59 2.49 17.83
CA PRO A 269 -18.05 1.25 17.21
C PRO A 269 -16.98 0.64 16.29
N GLU A 270 -16.18 1.47 15.61
CA GLU A 270 -15.08 1.04 14.76
C GLU A 270 -13.99 0.34 15.58
N ALA A 271 -13.56 0.95 16.69
CA ALA A 271 -12.54 0.38 17.57
C ALA A 271 -13.03 -0.92 18.22
N ARG A 272 -14.30 -0.95 18.67
CA ARG A 272 -14.93 -2.15 19.23
C ARG A 272 -14.92 -3.31 18.23
N THR A 273 -15.31 -3.05 16.98
CA THR A 273 -15.33 -4.05 15.92
C THR A 273 -13.94 -4.66 15.69
N VAL A 274 -12.90 -3.81 15.64
CA VAL A 274 -11.51 -4.27 15.48
C VAL A 274 -11.05 -5.11 16.68
N VAL A 275 -11.35 -4.68 17.91
CA VAL A 275 -11.01 -5.44 19.13
C VAL A 275 -11.69 -6.82 19.13
N GLU A 276 -12.99 -6.87 18.81
CA GLU A 276 -13.75 -8.13 18.74
C GLU A 276 -13.19 -9.07 17.67
N GLU A 277 -12.86 -8.58 16.47
CA GLU A 277 -12.25 -9.41 15.42
C GLU A 277 -10.83 -9.89 15.77
N VAL A 278 -10.00 -9.04 16.39
CA VAL A 278 -8.65 -9.45 16.84
C VAL A 278 -8.74 -10.51 17.92
N ALA A 279 -9.63 -10.35 18.91
CA ALA A 279 -9.87 -11.34 19.95
C ALA A 279 -10.38 -12.66 19.37
N ARG A 280 -11.34 -12.61 18.44
CA ARG A 280 -11.85 -13.78 17.70
C ARG A 280 -10.73 -14.52 16.98
N CYS A 281 -9.87 -13.80 16.27
CA CYS A 281 -8.74 -14.39 15.55
C CYS A 281 -7.73 -15.02 16.51
N MET A 282 -7.44 -14.38 17.64
CA MET A 282 -6.50 -14.92 18.63
C MET A 282 -7.03 -16.17 19.33
N ASN A 283 -8.33 -16.22 19.62
CA ASN A 283 -8.99 -17.42 20.15
C ASN A 283 -8.95 -18.57 19.14
N LEU A 284 -9.21 -18.29 17.86
CA LEU A 284 -9.11 -19.31 16.81
C LEU A 284 -7.69 -19.87 16.68
N GLU A 285 -6.67 -19.01 16.71
CA GLU A 285 -5.26 -19.46 16.65
C GLU A 285 -4.83 -20.28 17.87
N SER A 286 -5.47 -20.07 19.02
CA SER A 286 -5.20 -20.90 20.21
C SER A 286 -5.70 -22.33 20.07
N GLN A 287 -6.74 -22.54 19.24
CA GLN A 287 -7.33 -23.86 18.95
C GLN A 287 -6.68 -24.51 17.73
N ILE A 288 -6.46 -23.73 16.67
CA ILE A 288 -5.89 -24.19 15.40
C ILE A 288 -4.77 -23.20 15.02
N PRO A 289 -3.52 -23.50 15.43
CA PRO A 289 -2.38 -22.65 15.13
C PRO A 289 -2.11 -22.57 13.63
N SER A 290 -1.99 -21.36 13.09
CA SER A 290 -1.53 -21.15 11.72
C SER A 290 -0.04 -21.46 11.57
N TYR A 291 0.41 -21.61 10.31
CA TYR A 291 1.84 -21.76 10.02
C TYR A 291 2.65 -20.65 10.70
N LYS A 292 3.62 -21.06 11.53
CA LYS A 292 4.49 -20.17 12.32
C LYS A 292 3.75 -19.19 13.25
N ASN A 293 2.48 -19.45 13.55
CA ASN A 293 1.60 -18.54 14.31
C ASN A 293 1.56 -17.13 13.69
N THR A 294 1.59 -17.04 12.36
CA THR A 294 1.66 -15.76 11.62
C THR A 294 0.49 -14.83 11.95
N VAL A 295 -0.70 -15.39 12.15
CA VAL A 295 -1.90 -14.63 12.54
C VAL A 295 -1.76 -14.14 13.99
N THR A 296 -1.21 -14.94 14.90
CA THR A 296 -0.92 -14.51 16.29
C THR A 296 0.03 -13.31 16.30
N VAL A 297 1.08 -13.32 15.48
CA VAL A 297 2.00 -12.18 15.31
C VAL A 297 1.23 -10.92 14.90
N ALA A 298 0.34 -11.03 13.90
CA ALA A 298 -0.48 -9.90 13.47
C ALA A 298 -1.42 -9.40 14.58
N CYS A 299 -2.03 -10.30 15.37
CA CYS A 299 -2.87 -9.96 16.51
C CYS A 299 -2.08 -9.21 17.60
N LEU A 300 -0.88 -9.67 17.97
CA LEU A 300 -0.05 -9.01 18.99
C LEU A 300 0.29 -7.57 18.59
N LEU A 301 0.72 -7.37 17.35
CA LEU A 301 1.00 -6.04 16.79
C LEU A 301 -0.26 -5.16 16.73
N ALA A 302 -1.44 -5.75 16.50
CA ALA A 302 -2.72 -5.05 16.55
C ALA A 302 -3.09 -4.61 17.97
N ILE A 303 -2.96 -5.49 18.94
CA ILE A 303 -3.21 -5.20 20.36
C ILE A 303 -2.30 -4.05 20.83
N ARG A 304 -1.00 -4.09 20.52
CA ARG A 304 -0.09 -3.00 20.92
C ARG A 304 -0.50 -1.66 20.31
N ARG A 305 -0.93 -1.64 19.05
CA ARG A 305 -1.41 -0.40 18.40
C ARG A 305 -2.70 0.12 19.02
N LEU A 306 -3.62 -0.77 19.38
CA LEU A 306 -4.85 -0.41 20.10
C LEU A 306 -4.53 0.19 21.49
N GLN A 307 -3.54 -0.35 22.20
CA GLN A 307 -3.03 0.23 23.45
C GLN A 307 -2.44 1.62 23.26
N ARG A 308 -1.64 1.84 22.20
CA ARG A 308 -1.08 3.17 21.88
C ARG A 308 -2.13 4.24 21.58
N PHE A 309 -3.29 3.82 21.08
CA PHE A 309 -4.43 4.71 20.83
C PHE A 309 -5.38 4.79 22.02
N SER A 310 -5.01 4.22 23.16
CA SER A 310 -5.81 4.23 24.38
C SER A 310 -7.21 3.60 24.22
N PHE A 311 -7.36 2.69 23.26
CA PHE A 311 -8.58 1.86 23.12
C PHE A 311 -8.55 0.63 24.02
N LEU A 312 -7.35 0.19 24.43
CA LEU A 312 -7.15 -0.91 25.36
C LEU A 312 -6.29 -0.44 26.55
N PRO A 313 -6.47 -1.03 27.73
CA PRO A 313 -5.60 -0.79 28.87
C PRO A 313 -4.16 -1.17 28.51
N VAL A 314 -3.23 -0.33 28.96
CA VAL A 314 -1.81 -0.45 28.63
C VAL A 314 -1.15 -1.42 29.60
N GLU A 315 -1.35 -2.72 29.35
CA GLU A 315 -0.79 -3.80 30.15
C GLU A 315 0.21 -4.65 29.34
N PRO A 316 1.43 -4.89 29.85
CA PRO A 316 2.47 -5.66 29.14
C PRO A 316 2.38 -7.18 29.39
N THR A 317 1.48 -7.64 30.25
CA THR A 317 1.39 -9.05 30.73
C THR A 317 1.26 -10.06 29.59
N LEU A 318 0.46 -9.74 28.57
CA LEU A 318 0.30 -10.57 27.38
C LEU A 318 1.63 -10.72 26.61
N PHE A 319 2.40 -9.64 26.47
CA PHE A 319 3.64 -9.65 25.71
C PHE A 319 4.75 -10.41 26.44
N TYR A 320 4.83 -10.33 27.77
CA TYR A 320 5.75 -11.18 28.54
C TYR A 320 5.48 -12.68 28.31
N LYS A 321 4.21 -13.09 28.37
CA LYS A 321 3.81 -14.48 28.12
C LYS A 321 4.12 -14.92 26.68
N ALA A 322 4.02 -14.02 25.71
CA ALA A 322 4.34 -14.29 24.31
C ALA A 322 5.85 -14.30 24.02
N ALA A 323 6.64 -13.52 24.77
CA ALA A 323 8.10 -13.46 24.66
C ALA A 323 8.83 -14.61 25.35
N ALA A 324 8.14 -15.34 26.25
CA ALA A 324 8.67 -16.47 26.99
C ALA A 324 9.28 -17.57 26.09
N ALA A 325 10.25 -18.29 26.64
CA ALA A 325 10.87 -19.44 25.98
C ALA A 325 9.84 -20.54 25.67
N GLY A 326 10.03 -21.27 24.58
CA GLY A 326 9.11 -22.32 24.13
C GLY A 326 8.01 -21.84 23.18
N ARG A 327 7.84 -20.53 22.98
CA ARG A 327 7.02 -19.98 21.89
C ARG A 327 7.81 -19.89 20.58
N PHE A 328 7.09 -19.92 19.47
CA PHE A 328 7.70 -19.79 18.14
C PHE A 328 8.47 -18.47 18.00
N ILE A 329 9.60 -18.50 17.28
CA ILE A 329 10.56 -17.38 17.20
C ILE A 329 9.87 -16.08 16.76
N ASP A 330 9.05 -16.12 15.70
CA ASP A 330 8.38 -14.93 15.17
C ASP A 330 7.40 -14.32 16.19
N VAL A 331 6.74 -15.15 17.01
CA VAL A 331 5.85 -14.68 18.09
C VAL A 331 6.65 -13.99 19.18
N ARG A 332 7.81 -14.55 19.55
CA ARG A 332 8.70 -13.96 20.55
C ARG A 332 9.26 -12.62 20.07
N LEU A 333 9.73 -12.56 18.83
CA LEU A 333 10.24 -11.32 18.23
C LEU A 333 9.16 -10.24 18.21
N ALA A 334 7.96 -10.55 17.74
CA ALA A 334 6.85 -9.60 17.73
C ALA A 334 6.44 -9.13 19.14
N ALA A 335 6.47 -10.03 20.12
CA ALA A 335 6.20 -9.67 21.51
C ALA A 335 7.29 -8.76 22.10
N ILE A 336 8.56 -9.02 21.80
CA ILE A 336 9.69 -8.18 22.20
C ILE A 336 9.59 -6.81 21.53
N GLU A 337 9.27 -6.73 20.23
CA GLU A 337 9.01 -5.46 19.55
C GLU A 337 7.89 -4.65 20.25
N CYS A 338 6.82 -5.33 20.66
CA CYS A 338 5.72 -4.70 21.41
C CYS A 338 6.17 -4.22 22.80
N LEU A 339 7.01 -4.98 23.50
CA LEU A 339 7.57 -4.60 24.81
C LEU A 339 8.53 -3.41 24.69
N VAL A 340 9.39 -3.39 23.67
CA VAL A 340 10.30 -2.26 23.42
C VAL A 340 9.49 -0.99 23.12
N ASP A 341 8.46 -1.09 22.29
CA ASP A 341 7.57 0.04 22.02
C ASP A 341 6.73 0.46 23.25
N PHE A 342 6.40 -0.48 24.14
CA PHE A 342 5.77 -0.20 25.44
C PHE A 342 6.72 0.57 26.37
N VAL A 343 7.95 0.10 26.57
CA VAL A 343 8.98 0.79 27.37
C VAL A 343 9.23 2.19 26.84
N ARG A 344 9.33 2.34 25.52
CA ARG A 344 9.53 3.66 24.90
C ARG A 344 8.35 4.61 25.13
N GLY A 345 7.12 4.11 25.09
CA GLY A 345 5.90 4.90 25.25
C GLY A 345 5.64 5.30 26.70
N GLU A 346 5.64 4.31 27.60
CA GLU A 346 5.24 4.48 29.01
C GLU A 346 6.42 4.82 29.93
N ARG A 347 7.66 4.70 29.44
CA ARG A 347 8.90 4.85 30.24
C ARG A 347 8.96 3.91 31.45
N ASP A 348 8.39 2.71 31.30
CA ASP A 348 8.37 1.69 32.34
C ASP A 348 9.76 1.06 32.55
N GLN A 349 10.32 1.28 33.73
CA GLN A 349 11.63 0.78 34.11
C GLN A 349 11.64 -0.72 34.43
N ALA A 350 10.55 -1.27 34.99
CA ALA A 350 10.45 -2.69 35.31
C ALA A 350 10.42 -3.54 34.04
N ALA A 351 9.70 -3.08 33.01
CA ALA A 351 9.68 -3.71 31.71
C ALA A 351 11.03 -3.69 31.00
N LEU A 352 11.78 -2.61 31.17
CA LEU A 352 13.15 -2.51 30.66
C LEU A 352 14.07 -3.52 31.35
N TYR A 353 14.05 -3.58 32.69
CA TYR A 353 14.84 -4.57 33.44
C TYR A 353 14.51 -6.00 33.04
N TRP A 354 13.22 -6.31 32.88
CA TRP A 354 12.80 -7.64 32.44
C TRP A 354 13.41 -8.01 31.08
N LEU A 355 13.45 -7.07 30.12
CA LEU A 355 14.07 -7.30 28.81
C LEU A 355 15.58 -7.56 28.93
N PHE A 356 16.29 -6.82 29.77
CA PHE A 356 17.71 -7.06 30.01
C PHE A 356 17.93 -8.46 30.60
N GLU A 357 17.28 -8.77 31.71
CA GLU A 357 17.50 -10.05 32.43
C GLU A 357 17.07 -11.28 31.62
N ASN A 358 15.92 -11.21 30.92
CA ASN A 358 15.32 -12.39 30.32
C ASN A 358 15.67 -12.58 28.84
N ILE A 359 16.16 -11.54 28.16
CA ILE A 359 16.44 -11.58 26.72
C ILE A 359 17.90 -11.27 26.41
N ILE A 360 18.49 -10.22 26.99
CA ILE A 360 19.83 -9.72 26.61
C ILE A 360 20.93 -10.41 27.41
N GLU A 361 20.81 -10.40 28.73
CA GLU A 361 21.81 -10.90 29.68
C GLU A 361 21.55 -12.36 30.07
N ARG A 362 20.76 -13.07 29.25
CA ARG A 362 20.45 -14.47 29.50
C ARG A 362 21.74 -15.28 29.37
N ASN A 363 22.43 -15.48 30.49
CA ASN A 363 23.58 -16.37 30.58
C ASN A 363 23.13 -17.75 30.10
N GLU A 364 23.62 -18.20 28.95
CA GLU A 364 23.51 -19.59 28.49
C GLU A 364 24.43 -20.48 29.35
N GLY A 365 24.12 -20.56 30.64
CA GLY A 365 24.90 -21.27 31.65
C GLY A 365 23.99 -21.93 32.67
N SER A 366 23.17 -22.88 32.21
CA SER A 366 22.58 -23.95 33.02
C SER A 366 21.95 -25.01 32.14
#